data_AF-A0A4R2NC78-F1
#
_entry.id   AF-A0A4R2NC78-F1
#
_cell.length_a   1.000
_cell.length_b   1.000
_cell.length_c   1.000
_cell.angle_alpha   90.00
_cell.angle_beta   90.00
_cell.angle_gamma   90.00
#
_symmetry.space_group_name_H-M   'P 1'
#
loop_
_entity.id
_entity.type
_entity.pdbx_description
1 polymer ?
#
loop_
_entity_poly.entity_id
_entity_poly.type
_entity_poly.pdbx_seq_one_letter_code
_entity_poly.pdbx_strand_id
1 'polypeptide(L)'
;MNLATSPSTNEKKRHLKVPHVFVILFCIIVLAAIVTYLVPAGEYKRITKDGATLVVDGTYQVVSSSPAKFMDIFKSIHQGMIDSAGIIFYIFIVGGSFGIFRATGAIQGAVGSIANKIKPEIFIV
;
A
#
# COMPACT_ATOMS: atom_id res chain seq x y z
N MET A 1 -51.75 -12.99 37.63
CA MET A 1 -50.98 -14.20 37.25
C MET A 1 -49.67 -13.72 36.64
N ASN A 2 -48.59 -13.75 37.42
CA ASN A 2 -47.24 -13.41 36.95
C ASN A 2 -46.72 -14.56 36.07
N LEU A 3 -46.21 -14.26 34.87
CA LEU A 3 -45.38 -15.19 34.12
C LEU A 3 -44.13 -14.50 33.59
N ALA A 4 -43.02 -14.93 34.17
CA ALA A 4 -41.72 -15.17 33.57
C ALA A 4 -41.09 -14.04 32.72
N THR A 5 -40.22 -13.30 33.39
CA THR A 5 -39.02 -12.69 32.81
C THR A 5 -38.21 -13.71 32.01
N SER A 6 -38.08 -13.55 30.69
CA SER A 6 -37.04 -14.23 29.91
C SER A 6 -35.73 -13.44 30.00
N PRO A 7 -34.58 -14.07 30.28
CA PRO A 7 -33.31 -13.36 30.30
C PRO A 7 -32.91 -13.01 28.87
N SER A 8 -32.77 -11.73 28.56
CA SER A 8 -32.12 -11.27 27.34
C SER A 8 -30.60 -11.45 27.49
N THR A 9 -30.09 -12.59 27.02
CA THR A 9 -28.66 -12.82 26.94
C THR A 9 -28.04 -11.77 26.02
N ASN A 10 -27.28 -10.87 26.64
CA ASN A 10 -26.60 -9.75 26.02
C ASN A 10 -25.39 -10.27 25.22
N GLU A 11 -25.63 -10.73 24.00
CA GLU A 11 -24.60 -10.98 23.00
C GLU A 11 -24.05 -9.63 22.51
N LYS A 12 -23.15 -9.04 23.30
CA LYS A 12 -22.34 -7.88 22.89
C LYS A 12 -21.43 -8.33 21.75
N LYS A 13 -21.95 -8.28 20.52
CA LYS A 13 -21.13 -8.38 19.31
C LYS A 13 -20.06 -7.29 19.39
N ARG A 14 -18.83 -7.70 19.71
CA ARG A 14 -17.66 -6.83 19.64
C ARG A 14 -17.42 -6.52 18.17
N HIS A 15 -18.06 -5.45 17.71
CA HIS A 15 -17.68 -4.76 16.49
C HIS A 15 -16.24 -4.27 16.68
N LEU A 16 -15.29 -5.05 16.17
CA LEU A 16 -13.93 -4.59 15.99
C LEU A 16 -13.98 -3.52 14.91
N LYS A 17 -13.87 -2.25 15.29
CA LYS A 17 -13.50 -1.20 14.33
C LYS A 17 -12.11 -1.55 13.84
N VAL A 18 -12.01 -1.95 12.58
CA VAL A 18 -10.72 -2.07 11.92
C VAL A 18 -9.98 -0.73 12.06
N PRO A 19 -8.74 -0.72 12.57
CA PRO A 19 -7.98 0.50 12.70
C PRO A 19 -7.79 1.14 11.33
N HIS A 20 -7.70 2.48 11.29
CA HIS A 20 -7.40 3.20 10.06
C HIS A 20 -6.08 2.70 9.44
N VAL A 21 -5.97 2.71 8.11
CA VAL A 21 -4.77 2.20 7.38
C VAL A 21 -3.47 2.80 7.93
N PHE A 22 -3.45 4.10 8.22
CA PHE A 22 -2.30 4.77 8.87
C PHE A 22 -1.91 4.19 10.23
N VAL A 23 -2.87 3.75 11.05
CA VAL A 23 -2.58 3.13 12.36
C VAL A 23 -1.93 1.77 12.15
N ILE A 24 -2.44 0.98 11.21
CA ILE A 24 -1.87 -0.32 10.84
C ILE A 24 -0.43 -0.15 10.34
N LEU A 25 -0.20 0.82 9.44
CA LEU A 25 1.13 1.11 8.90
C LEU A 25 2.11 1.53 10.00
N PHE A 26 1.67 2.40 10.93
CA PHE A 26 2.50 2.80 12.07
C PHE A 26 2.89 1.61 12.96
N CYS A 27 1.94 0.72 13.28
CA CYS A 27 2.23 -0.50 14.02
C CYS A 27 3.25 -1.40 13.32
N ILE A 28 3.17 -1.52 11.99
CA ILE A 28 4.14 -2.30 11.21
C ILE A 28 5.54 -1.68 11.28
N ILE A 29 5.66 -0.35 11.18
CA ILE A 29 6.94 0.35 11.28
C ILE A 29 7.56 0.14 12.67
N VAL A 30 6.78 0.29 13.74
CA VAL A 30 7.24 0.07 15.12
C VAL A 30 7.69 -1.39 15.31
N LEU A 31 6.91 -2.35 14.81
CA LEU A 31 7.26 -3.76 14.89
C LEU A 31 8.55 -4.05 14.13
N ALA A 32 8.70 -3.54 12.91
CA ALA A 32 9.93 -3.70 12.12
C ALA A 32 11.15 -3.09 12.85
N ALA A 33 10.99 -1.91 13.46
CA ALA A 33 12.04 -1.28 14.26
C ALA A 33 12.45 -2.14 15.45
N ILE A 34 11.52 -2.76 16.18
CA ILE A 34 11.83 -3.68 17.28
C ILE A 34 12.59 -4.91 16.76
N VAL A 35 12.18 -5.45 15.61
CA VAL A 35 12.84 -6.61 14.99
C VAL A 35 14.30 -6.30 14.62
N THR A 36 14.65 -5.05 14.30
CA THR A 36 16.06 -4.67 14.02
C THR A 36 17.02 -4.85 15.22
N TYR A 37 16.50 -4.99 16.44
CA TYR A 37 17.32 -5.30 17.62
C TYR A 37 17.57 -6.80 17.79
N LEU A 38 16.70 -7.64 17.25
CA LEU A 38 16.79 -9.10 17.35
C LEU A 38 17.61 -9.70 16.20
N VAL A 39 17.59 -9.07 15.02
CA VAL A 39 18.21 -9.59 13.80
C VAL A 39 19.53 -8.86 13.51
N PRO A 40 20.69 -9.56 13.53
CA PRO A 40 21.97 -8.95 13.20
C PRO A 40 22.05 -8.63 11.71
N ALA A 41 22.79 -7.57 11.37
CA ALA A 41 23.04 -7.21 9.97
C ALA A 41 24.05 -8.20 9.35
N GLY A 42 23.71 -8.74 8.19
CA GLY A 42 24.57 -9.65 7.42
C GLY A 42 24.73 -9.17 5.99
N GLU A 43 25.93 -9.34 5.44
CA GLU A 43 26.22 -9.03 4.05
C GLU A 43 26.98 -10.18 3.39
N TYR A 44 26.75 -10.39 2.10
CA TYR A 44 27.56 -11.27 1.27
C TYR A 44 28.49 -10.44 0.41
N LYS A 45 29.71 -10.95 0.20
CA LYS A 45 30.65 -10.31 -0.70
C LYS A 45 30.12 -10.40 -2.13
N ARG A 46 30.04 -9.25 -2.80
CA ARG A 46 29.64 -9.16 -4.21
C ARG A 46 30.87 -8.90 -5.07
N ILE A 47 30.97 -9.62 -6.18
CA ILE A 47 32.01 -9.42 -7.20
C ILE A 47 31.35 -9.13 -8.54
N THR A 48 31.89 -8.18 -9.29
CA THR A 48 31.43 -7.92 -10.65
C THR A 48 32.19 -8.83 -11.61
N LYS A 49 31.49 -9.75 -12.27
CA LYS A 49 32.06 -10.61 -13.32
C LYS A 49 31.16 -10.49 -14.55
N ASP A 50 31.76 -10.22 -15.71
CA ASP A 50 31.06 -10.15 -16.99
C ASP A 50 29.85 -9.19 -17.02
N GLY A 51 29.97 -8.03 -16.38
CA GLY A 51 28.91 -7.02 -16.32
C GLY A 51 27.78 -7.31 -15.33
N ALA A 52 27.83 -8.44 -14.61
CA ALA A 52 26.86 -8.81 -13.59
C ALA A 52 27.48 -8.81 -12.19
N THR A 53 26.74 -8.28 -11.21
CA THR A 53 27.12 -8.31 -9.80
C THR A 53 26.69 -9.64 -9.20
N LEU A 54 27.63 -10.56 -9.01
CA LEU A 54 27.39 -11.90 -8.46
C LEU A 54 27.72 -11.94 -6.97
N VAL A 55 26.86 -12.62 -6.20
CA VAL A 55 27.10 -12.91 -4.78
C VAL A 55 28.03 -14.11 -4.68
N VAL A 56 29.11 -14.00 -3.90
CA VAL A 56 30.05 -15.10 -3.70
C VAL A 56 29.52 -16.03 -2.62
N ASP A 57 29.32 -17.30 -2.97
CA ASP A 57 28.84 -18.33 -2.04
C ASP A 57 29.81 -18.53 -0.86
N GLY A 58 29.26 -18.81 0.33
CA GLY A 58 30.02 -19.00 1.56
C GLY A 58 30.66 -17.74 2.17
N THR A 59 30.49 -16.55 1.57
CA THR A 59 31.10 -15.29 2.07
C THR A 59 30.19 -14.45 2.95
N TYR A 60 29.23 -15.08 3.62
CA TYR A 60 28.39 -14.40 4.59
C TYR A 60 29.24 -13.84 5.73
N GLN A 61 29.19 -12.53 5.92
CA GLN A 61 29.86 -11.84 7.02
C GLN A 61 28.84 -11.02 7.80
N VAL A 62 28.88 -11.16 9.13
CA VAL A 62 28.10 -10.31 10.03
C VAL A 62 28.77 -8.94 10.05
N VAL A 63 28.04 -7.91 9.65
CA VAL A 63 28.53 -6.53 9.62
C VAL A 63 28.09 -5.80 10.89
N SER A 64 28.60 -4.59 11.13
CA SER A 64 28.19 -3.81 12.31
C SER A 64 26.70 -3.51 12.23
N SER A 65 25.91 -4.12 13.12
CA SER A 65 24.49 -3.83 13.25
C SER A 65 24.27 -2.36 13.61
N SER A 66 23.40 -1.67 12.86
CA SER A 66 22.86 -0.36 13.22
C SER A 66 21.36 -0.49 13.44
N PRO A 67 20.91 -0.85 14.65
CA PRO A 67 19.49 -0.96 14.98
C PRO A 67 18.75 0.36 14.75
N ALA A 68 17.46 0.28 14.41
CA ALA A 68 16.63 1.45 14.18
C ALA A 68 16.42 2.25 15.48
N LYS A 69 16.82 3.52 15.49
CA LYS A 69 16.61 4.43 16.62
C LYS A 69 15.20 5.03 16.55
N PHE A 70 14.77 5.65 17.65
CA PHE A 70 13.48 6.34 17.71
C PHE A 70 13.29 7.38 16.59
N MET A 71 14.34 8.14 16.26
CA MET A 71 14.28 9.13 15.17
C MET A 71 14.22 8.48 13.77
N ASP A 72 14.69 7.25 13.62
CA ASP A 72 14.63 6.54 12.34
C ASP A 72 13.20 6.13 11.98
N ILE A 73 12.32 5.96 12.97
CA ILE A 73 10.90 5.68 12.76
C ILE A 73 10.23 6.84 12.02
N PHE A 74 10.40 8.07 12.50
CA PHE A 74 9.84 9.26 11.84
C PHE A 74 10.51 9.55 10.50
N LYS A 75 11.84 9.36 10.42
CA LYS A 75 12.58 9.50 9.17
C LYS A 75 12.12 8.51 8.11
N SER A 76 11.83 7.27 8.49
CA SER A 76 11.37 6.21 7.57
C SER A 76 10.05 6.55 6.90
N ILE A 77 9.12 7.21 7.61
CA ILE A 77 7.87 7.69 7.03
C ILE A 77 8.16 8.72 5.93
N HIS A 78 9.03 9.70 6.22
CA HIS A 78 9.41 10.70 5.23
C HIS A 78 10.17 10.11 4.04
N GLN A 79 11.15 9.24 4.30
CA GLN A 79 11.89 8.57 3.25
C GLN A 79 10.96 7.74 2.34
N GLY A 80 10.00 7.02 2.93
CA GLY A 80 9.00 6.28 2.17
C GLY A 80 8.13 7.17 1.28
N MET A 81 7.84 8.42 1.70
CA MET A 81 7.14 9.39 0.85
C MET A 81 8.01 9.86 -0.32
N ILE A 82 9.31 10.07 -0.11
CA ILE A 82 10.26 10.43 -1.18
C ILE A 82 10.38 9.29 -2.19
N ASP A 83 10.56 8.05 -1.71
CA ASP A 83 10.69 6.87 -2.57
C ASP A 83 9.39 6.61 -3.36
N SER A 84 8.24 6.92 -2.75
CA SER A 84 6.92 6.81 -3.38
C SER A 84 6.52 8.04 -4.20
N ALA A 85 7.34 9.09 -4.25
CA ALA A 85 6.97 10.37 -4.87
C ALA A 85 6.55 10.20 -6.33
N GLY A 86 7.25 9.35 -7.10
CA GLY A 86 6.89 9.08 -8.49
C GLY A 86 5.47 8.53 -8.65
N ILE A 87 5.03 7.65 -7.75
CA ILE A 87 3.67 7.09 -7.76
C ILE A 87 2.65 8.17 -7.37
N ILE A 88 2.97 8.98 -6.36
CA ILE A 88 2.10 10.08 -5.92
C ILE A 88 1.88 11.07 -7.05
N PHE A 89 2.94 11.52 -7.73
CA PHE A 89 2.86 12.42 -8.88
C PHE A 89 2.09 11.79 -10.04
N TYR A 90 2.31 10.51 -10.33
CA TYR A 90 1.58 9.80 -11.37
C TYR A 90 0.06 9.78 -11.08
N ILE A 91 -0.34 9.40 -9.86
CA ILE A 91 -1.76 9.41 -9.45
C ILE A 91 -2.33 10.82 -9.51
N PHE A 92 -1.56 11.84 -9.14
CA PHE A 92 -1.98 13.24 -9.21
C PHE A 92 -2.26 13.69 -10.64
N ILE A 93 -1.33 13.41 -11.57
CA ILE A 93 -1.49 13.77 -12.99
C ILE A 93 -2.69 13.04 -13.56
N VAL A 94 -2.77 11.72 -13.36
CA VAL A 94 -3.86 10.88 -13.87
C VAL A 94 -5.20 11.35 -13.29
N GLY A 95 -5.30 11.52 -11.98
CA GLY A 95 -6.49 12.02 -11.30
C GLY A 95 -6.90 13.42 -11.75
N GLY A 96 -5.94 14.33 -11.91
CA GLY A 96 -6.15 15.68 -12.42
C GLY A 96 -6.67 15.69 -13.86
N SER A 97 -6.06 14.91 -14.75
CA SER A 97 -6.53 14.72 -16.13
C SER A 97 -7.94 14.15 -16.18
N PHE A 98 -8.24 13.11 -15.37
CA PHE A 98 -9.60 12.59 -15.26
C PHE A 98 -10.59 13.65 -14.76
N GLY A 99 -10.19 14.52 -13.84
CA GLY A 99 -10.97 15.67 -13.42
C GLY A 99 -11.34 16.58 -14.59
N ILE A 100 -10.36 16.94 -15.43
CA ILE A 100 -10.55 17.77 -16.63
C ILE A 100 -11.47 17.06 -17.64
N PHE A 101 -11.26 15.78 -17.88
CA PHE A 101 -12.09 15.00 -18.82
C PHE A 101 -13.56 14.89 -18.35
N ARG A 102 -13.79 14.80 -17.04
CA ARG A 102 -15.14 14.81 -16.48
C ARG A 102 -15.77 16.20 -16.55
N ALA A 103 -15.02 17.25 -16.25
CA ALA A 103 -15.51 18.64 -16.29
C ALA A 103 -15.87 19.10 -17.71
N THR A 104 -15.09 18.67 -18.71
CA THR A 104 -15.33 18.98 -20.13
C THR A 104 -16.42 18.11 -20.76
N GLY A 105 -16.89 17.07 -20.06
CA GLY A 105 -17.84 16.10 -20.62
C GLY A 105 -17.24 15.21 -21.71
N ALA A 106 -15.91 15.24 -21.91
CA ALA A 106 -15.23 14.48 -22.95
C ALA A 106 -15.45 12.97 -22.82
N ILE A 107 -15.54 12.45 -21.58
CA ILE A 107 -15.81 11.03 -21.32
C ILE A 107 -17.22 10.67 -21.80
N GLN A 108 -18.22 11.45 -21.43
CA GLN A 108 -19.61 11.23 -21.82
C GLN A 108 -19.77 11.36 -23.34
N GLY A 109 -19.11 12.34 -23.97
CA GLY A 109 -19.09 12.50 -25.42
C GLY A 109 -18.42 11.33 -26.14
N ALA A 110 -17.30 10.82 -25.63
CA ALA A 110 -16.61 9.65 -26.18
C ALA A 110 -17.47 8.38 -26.08
N VAL A 111 -18.04 8.10 -24.91
CA VAL A 111 -18.93 6.95 -24.69
C VAL A 111 -20.17 7.06 -25.57
N GLY A 112 -20.79 8.25 -25.64
CA GLY A 112 -21.96 8.48 -26.49
C GLY A 112 -21.67 8.32 -27.98
N SER A 113 -20.52 8.80 -28.47
CA SER A 113 -20.09 8.65 -29.86
C SER A 113 -19.88 7.19 -30.24
N ILE A 114 -19.23 6.41 -29.37
CA ILE A 114 -19.03 4.97 -29.56
C ILE A 114 -20.39 4.25 -29.56
N ALA A 115 -21.26 4.53 -28.59
CA ALA A 115 -22.58 3.90 -28.50
C ALA A 115 -23.45 4.18 -29.74
N ASN A 116 -23.43 5.41 -30.27
CA ASN A 116 -24.17 5.77 -31.47
C ASN A 116 -23.62 5.10 -32.74
N LYS A 117 -22.31 4.84 -32.80
CA LYS A 117 -21.67 4.17 -33.94
C LYS A 117 -21.97 2.66 -33.99
N ILE A 118 -22.20 2.02 -32.84
CA ILE A 118 -22.53 0.59 -32.75
C ILE A 118 -24.05 0.35 -32.88
N LYS A 119 -24.87 1.33 -32.51
CA LYS A 119 -26.34 1.30 -32.64
C LYS A 119 -26.90 0.79 -34.00
N PRO A 120 -26.37 1.19 -35.18
CA PRO A 120 -26.87 0.68 -36.45
C PRO A 120 -26.60 -0.81 -36.70
N GLU A 121 -25.60 -1.42 -36.05
CA GLU A 121 -25.28 -2.84 -36.24
C GLU A 121 -26.09 -3.79 -35.34
N ILE A 122 -26.54 -3.31 -34.17
CA ILE A 122 -27.29 -4.13 -33.21
C ILE A 122 -28.81 -4.14 -33.51
N PHE A 123 -29.35 -3.13 -34.20
CA PHE A 123 -30.79 -3.04 -34.47
C PHE A 123 -31.26 -3.83 -35.71
N ILE A 124 -30.35 -4.50 -36.43
CA ILE A 124 -30.68 -5.31 -37.63
C ILE A 124 -30.86 -6.82 -37.29
N VAL A 125 -30.81 -7.21 -36.02
CA VAL A 125 -31.11 -8.58 -35.55
C VAL A 125 -32.33 -8.61 -34.65
#